data_AF-A0A8J7RSY8-F1
#
_entry.id   AF-A0A8J7RSY8-F1
#
_cell.length_a   1.000
_cell.length_b   1.000
_cell.length_c   1.000
_cell.angle_alpha   90.00
_cell.angle_beta   90.00
_cell.angle_gamma   90.00
#
_symmetry.space_group_name_H-M   'P 1'
#
loop_
_entity.id
_entity.type
_entity.pdbx_description
1 polymer ?
#
loop_
_entity_poly.entity_id
_entity_poly.type
_entity_poly.pdbx_seq_one_letter_code
_entity_poly.pdbx_strand_id
1 'polypeptide(L)'
;MPPPGNVSAYLEKMHDSVKRITSTSYYKTYVFDQDDMITHDILDRAESIDEYAVKVVESHSSSSGSAVVIHNRNNKIGLITAYHTVSSPDQMFEYYDEASLFLESVTIKQRQVNWMFDSPFMGTFDVLASDEVADLAVIGTEVDEDDLDVPASEFFPVFPYKLGDPDKLTLGTFVYTLGYPRGYEVVTPGIVSNSGRDRGHSFITDALFNRGFSGGAVVAINGGLPAFEWVGLARSASATREWHVVPDEDKVEEHSLHLPYTDDLFLERRSNIDYGITHSISATRIRDMLKEHERALSEKGYRIDIE
;
A
#
# COMPACT_ATOMS: atom_id res chain seq x y z
N MET A 1 -26.42 5.39 -11.79
CA MET A 1 -26.24 6.59 -12.64
C MET A 1 -25.45 7.59 -11.81
N PRO A 2 -24.36 8.18 -12.33
CA PRO A 2 -23.62 9.20 -11.59
C PRO A 2 -24.57 10.35 -11.20
N PRO A 3 -24.38 10.96 -10.02
CA PRO A 3 -25.23 12.07 -9.60
C PRO A 3 -25.18 13.22 -10.62
N PRO A 4 -26.31 13.91 -10.86
CA PRO A 4 -26.38 14.96 -11.86
C PRO A 4 -25.53 16.16 -11.44
N GLY A 5 -24.59 16.58 -12.29
CA GLY A 5 -23.76 17.75 -12.07
C GLY A 5 -22.30 17.52 -12.48
N ASN A 6 -21.56 18.60 -12.72
CA ASN A 6 -20.11 18.55 -12.89
C ASN A 6 -19.47 18.59 -11.50
N VAL A 7 -18.72 17.54 -11.13
CA VAL A 7 -18.02 17.43 -9.85
C VAL A 7 -16.50 17.51 -9.98
N SER A 8 -15.96 17.78 -11.18
CA SER A 8 -14.52 17.77 -11.47
C SER A 8 -13.71 18.64 -10.51
N ALA A 9 -14.14 19.88 -10.27
CA ALA A 9 -13.44 20.80 -9.37
C ALA A 9 -13.34 20.29 -7.92
N TYR A 10 -14.31 19.48 -7.46
CA TYR A 10 -14.25 18.87 -6.13
C TYR A 10 -13.32 17.66 -6.13
N LEU A 11 -13.32 16.87 -7.20
CA LEU A 11 -12.45 15.71 -7.38
C LEU A 11 -10.98 16.13 -7.49
N GLU A 12 -10.67 17.18 -8.27
CA GLU A 12 -9.33 17.78 -8.39
C GLU A 12 -8.81 18.19 -7.01
N LYS A 13 -9.60 18.99 -6.27
CA LYS A 13 -9.20 19.44 -4.92
C LYS A 13 -8.99 18.28 -3.93
N MET A 14 -9.77 17.19 -4.05
CA MET A 14 -9.57 15.99 -3.23
C MET A 14 -8.29 15.25 -3.63
N HIS A 15 -8.03 15.15 -4.93
CA HIS A 15 -6.88 14.44 -5.46
C HIS A 15 -5.56 15.15 -5.10
N ASP A 16 -5.54 16.48 -5.07
CA ASP A 16 -4.38 17.27 -4.60
C ASP A 16 -3.92 16.86 -3.18
N SER A 17 -4.84 16.34 -2.36
CA SER A 17 -4.58 15.88 -1.00
C SER A 17 -4.21 14.38 -0.92
N VAL A 18 -4.14 13.68 -2.04
CA VAL A 18 -3.68 12.30 -2.15
C VAL A 18 -2.28 12.33 -2.77
N LYS A 19 -1.35 11.55 -2.23
CA LYS A 19 0.05 11.51 -2.67
C LYS A 19 0.48 10.10 -3.01
N ARG A 20 1.40 9.97 -3.97
CA ARG A 20 2.00 8.69 -4.34
C ARG A 20 3.14 8.35 -3.39
N ILE A 21 3.13 7.14 -2.89
CA ILE A 21 4.20 6.59 -2.05
C ILE A 21 4.75 5.29 -2.63
N THR A 22 6.02 5.03 -2.33
CA THR A 22 6.72 3.82 -2.71
C THR A 22 7.61 3.39 -1.55
N SER A 23 7.59 2.10 -1.22
CA SER A 23 8.48 1.52 -0.21
C SER A 23 9.30 0.40 -0.85
N THR A 24 10.62 0.54 -0.80
CA THR A 24 11.57 -0.42 -1.39
C THR A 24 12.39 -1.06 -0.29
N SER A 25 12.28 -2.39 -0.18
CA SER A 25 13.02 -3.22 0.77
C SER A 25 14.11 -3.99 0.04
N TYR A 26 15.32 -3.94 0.59
CA TYR A 26 16.51 -4.63 0.08
C TYR A 26 16.80 -5.83 0.96
N TYR A 27 17.07 -6.98 0.35
CA TYR A 27 17.21 -8.26 1.02
C TYR A 27 18.52 -8.95 0.66
N LYS A 28 18.99 -9.79 1.59
CA LYS A 28 19.95 -10.85 1.32
C LYS A 28 19.29 -12.19 1.54
N THR A 29 19.38 -13.06 0.55
CA THR A 29 18.91 -14.45 0.60
C THR A 29 20.12 -15.35 0.75
N TYR A 30 20.18 -16.08 1.85
CA TYR A 30 21.16 -17.11 2.18
C TYR A 30 20.58 -18.45 1.76
N VAL A 31 21.22 -19.12 0.81
CA VAL A 31 20.82 -20.44 0.32
C VAL A 31 21.73 -21.48 0.97
N PHE A 32 21.14 -22.57 1.45
CA PHE A 32 21.86 -23.65 2.14
C PHE A 32 22.01 -24.88 1.24
N ASP A 33 22.91 -25.79 1.61
CA ASP A 33 22.94 -27.13 1.04
C ASP A 33 21.93 -28.03 1.78
N GLN A 34 21.29 -28.93 1.04
CA GLN A 34 20.34 -29.87 1.64
C GLN A 34 21.06 -30.84 2.59
N ASP A 35 22.30 -31.19 2.28
CA ASP A 35 23.12 -32.12 3.07
C ASP A 35 23.53 -31.52 4.43
N ASP A 36 23.57 -30.19 4.55
CA ASP A 36 23.92 -29.49 5.79
C ASP A 36 22.78 -29.49 6.81
N MET A 37 21.55 -29.86 6.40
CA MET A 37 20.38 -30.03 7.28
C MET A 37 20.15 -28.81 8.20
N ILE A 38 20.29 -27.61 7.63
CA ILE A 38 20.15 -26.35 8.38
C ILE A 38 18.72 -26.19 8.87
N THR A 39 18.55 -25.93 10.17
CA THR A 39 17.25 -25.68 10.79
C THR A 39 17.20 -24.28 11.38
N HIS A 40 15.99 -23.79 11.68
CA HIS A 40 15.81 -22.50 12.35
C HIS A 40 16.58 -22.41 13.68
N ASP A 41 16.58 -23.47 14.50
CA ASP A 41 17.31 -23.53 15.78
C ASP A 41 18.83 -23.47 15.61
N ILE A 42 19.38 -23.95 14.49
CA ILE A 42 20.81 -23.80 14.18
C ILE A 42 21.11 -22.33 13.89
N LEU A 43 20.30 -21.68 13.04
CA LEU A 43 20.50 -20.28 12.67
C LEU A 43 20.32 -19.32 13.85
N ASP A 44 19.36 -19.58 14.75
CA ASP A 44 19.15 -18.76 15.94
C ASP A 44 20.35 -18.77 16.90
N ARG A 45 21.18 -19.81 16.85
CA ARG A 45 22.39 -19.96 17.68
C ARG A 45 23.68 -19.62 16.95
N ALA A 46 23.60 -19.38 15.63
CA ALA A 46 24.75 -19.06 14.81
C ALA A 46 25.28 -17.66 15.15
N GLU A 47 26.61 -17.51 15.23
CA GLU A 47 27.23 -16.19 15.30
C GLU A 47 27.13 -15.46 13.95
N SER A 48 27.13 -16.22 12.84
CA SER A 48 27.02 -15.72 11.48
C SER A 48 26.32 -16.73 10.58
N ILE A 49 25.32 -16.27 9.82
CA ILE A 49 24.59 -17.11 8.84
C ILE A 49 25.46 -17.38 7.61
N ASP A 50 26.38 -16.46 7.28
CA ASP A 50 27.29 -16.59 6.14
C ASP A 50 28.15 -17.86 6.19
N GLU A 51 28.38 -18.44 7.36
CA GLU A 51 29.17 -19.67 7.53
C GLU A 51 28.44 -20.93 7.03
N TYR A 52 27.11 -20.88 6.97
CA TYR A 52 26.26 -22.00 6.56
C TYR A 52 25.78 -21.85 5.11
N ALA A 53 25.85 -20.65 4.54
CA ALA A 53 25.31 -20.37 3.22
C ALA A 53 26.28 -20.81 2.10
N VAL A 54 25.79 -21.63 1.18
CA VAL A 54 26.54 -21.98 -0.05
C VAL A 54 26.46 -20.88 -1.09
N LYS A 55 25.44 -20.03 -1.02
CA LYS A 55 25.23 -18.90 -1.92
C LYS A 55 24.48 -17.77 -1.20
N VAL A 56 24.89 -16.53 -1.47
CA VAL A 56 24.19 -15.33 -1.03
C VAL A 56 23.72 -14.55 -2.25
N VAL A 57 22.43 -14.21 -2.29
CA VAL A 57 21.80 -13.44 -3.37
C VAL A 57 21.26 -12.14 -2.81
N GLU A 58 21.60 -11.02 -3.44
CA GLU A 58 21.00 -9.72 -3.13
C GLU A 58 19.79 -9.48 -4.03
N SER A 59 18.69 -9.03 -3.43
CA SER A 59 17.45 -8.73 -4.15
C SER A 59 16.77 -7.51 -3.55
N HIS A 60 15.77 -6.97 -4.26
CA HIS A 60 14.93 -5.91 -3.75
C HIS A 60 13.48 -6.11 -4.16
N SER A 61 12.57 -5.61 -3.33
CA SER A 61 11.14 -5.62 -3.61
C SER A 61 10.56 -4.24 -3.34
N SER A 62 9.72 -3.76 -4.25
CA SER A 62 9.09 -2.44 -4.16
C SER A 62 7.57 -2.58 -4.12
N SER A 63 6.96 -1.87 -3.19
CA SER A 63 5.51 -1.66 -3.13
C SER A 63 5.19 -0.21 -3.47
N SER A 64 4.06 0.03 -4.11
CA SER A 64 3.58 1.38 -4.42
C SER A 64 2.12 1.50 -3.98
N GLY A 65 1.79 2.67 -3.44
CA GLY A 65 0.49 2.98 -2.89
C GLY A 65 0.16 4.46 -3.01
N SER A 66 -0.99 4.80 -2.45
CA SER A 66 -1.48 6.16 -2.29
C SER A 66 -1.56 6.49 -0.80
N ALA A 67 -1.42 7.74 -0.44
CA ALA A 67 -1.57 8.21 0.93
C ALA A 67 -2.38 9.51 0.96
N VAL A 68 -3.24 9.69 1.96
CA VAL A 68 -4.10 10.86 2.09
C VAL A 68 -3.51 11.81 3.12
N VAL A 69 -3.28 13.07 2.76
CA VAL A 69 -2.78 14.11 3.66
C VAL A 69 -3.84 14.45 4.70
N ILE A 70 -3.50 14.26 5.98
CA ILE A 70 -4.39 14.50 7.13
C ILE A 70 -3.83 15.57 8.08
N HIS A 71 -2.60 16.01 7.86
CA HIS A 71 -1.95 17.05 8.65
C HIS A 71 -0.95 17.81 7.79
N ASN A 72 -0.95 19.13 7.90
CA ASN A 72 0.09 19.99 7.35
C ASN A 72 0.24 21.22 8.27
N ARG A 73 1.30 21.25 9.06
CA ARG A 73 1.63 22.39 9.93
C ARG A 73 3.09 22.35 10.34
N ASN A 74 3.72 23.52 10.45
CA ASN A 74 5.09 23.66 10.95
C ASN A 74 6.07 22.71 10.24
N ASN A 75 6.03 22.67 8.90
CA ASN A 75 6.88 21.82 8.06
C ASN A 75 6.69 20.31 8.24
N LYS A 76 5.69 19.87 9.01
CA LYS A 76 5.35 18.46 9.19
C LYS A 76 4.12 18.11 8.37
N ILE A 77 4.27 17.12 7.50
CA ILE A 77 3.18 16.57 6.70
C ILE A 77 2.85 15.18 7.21
N GLY A 78 1.63 15.00 7.71
CA GLY A 78 1.12 13.71 8.14
C GLY A 78 0.16 13.15 7.11
N LEU A 79 0.34 11.89 6.74
CA LEU A 79 -0.52 11.18 5.80
C LEU A 79 -1.00 9.86 6.40
N ILE A 80 -2.10 9.33 5.86
CA ILE A 80 -2.58 7.98 6.18
C ILE A 80 -2.63 7.13 4.91
N THR A 81 -2.28 5.85 5.06
CA THR A 81 -2.22 4.89 3.95
C THR A 81 -2.53 3.47 4.42
N ALA A 82 -2.56 2.50 3.51
CA ALA A 82 -2.65 1.10 3.85
C ALA A 82 -1.31 0.55 4.34
N TYR A 83 -1.28 -0.16 5.46
CA TYR A 83 -0.05 -0.62 6.12
C TYR A 83 0.83 -1.49 5.21
N HIS A 84 0.25 -2.40 4.43
CA HIS A 84 1.01 -3.28 3.54
C HIS A 84 1.80 -2.53 2.44
N THR A 85 1.49 -1.25 2.19
CA THR A 85 2.24 -0.41 1.24
C THR A 85 3.53 0.17 1.84
N VAL A 86 3.67 0.10 3.15
CA VAL A 86 4.81 0.63 3.92
C VAL A 86 5.46 -0.43 4.80
N SER A 87 4.93 -1.65 4.79
CA SER A 87 5.49 -2.79 5.52
C SER A 87 6.17 -3.76 4.56
N SER A 88 7.22 -4.42 5.02
CA SER A 88 7.75 -5.62 4.37
C SER A 88 8.31 -6.57 5.42
N PRO A 89 8.24 -7.90 5.23
CA PRO A 89 8.75 -8.86 6.20
C PRO A 89 10.23 -8.62 6.50
N ASP A 90 10.63 -8.80 7.76
CA ASP A 90 12.04 -8.72 8.14
C ASP A 90 12.80 -9.99 7.74
N GLN A 91 12.12 -11.13 7.83
CA GLN A 91 12.68 -12.44 7.52
C GLN A 91 11.65 -13.31 6.78
N MET A 92 12.12 -14.08 5.82
CA MET A 92 11.32 -15.09 5.10
C MET A 92 12.12 -16.38 5.06
N PHE A 93 11.47 -17.50 5.38
CA PHE A 93 12.07 -18.83 5.43
C PHE A 93 11.44 -19.70 4.36
N GLU A 94 12.28 -20.34 3.55
CA GLU A 94 11.87 -21.34 2.58
C GLU A 94 12.47 -22.69 2.97
N TYR A 95 11.67 -23.74 2.86
CA TYR A 95 12.03 -25.11 3.23
C TYR A 95 12.00 -25.97 1.98
N TYR A 96 12.89 -26.97 1.88
CA TYR A 96 12.96 -27.87 0.72
C TYR A 96 11.64 -28.58 0.40
N ASP A 97 10.82 -28.84 1.41
CA ASP A 97 9.44 -29.31 1.27
C ASP A 97 8.59 -28.87 2.46
N GLU A 98 7.25 -28.92 2.34
CA GLU A 98 6.31 -28.45 3.37
C GLU A 98 6.39 -29.22 4.70
N ALA A 99 6.91 -30.44 4.69
CA ALA A 99 7.06 -31.27 5.88
C ALA A 99 8.49 -31.23 6.47
N SER A 100 9.42 -30.64 5.72
CA SER A 100 10.83 -30.55 6.08
C SER A 100 11.04 -29.57 7.22
N LEU A 101 11.94 -29.94 8.12
CA LEU A 101 12.49 -29.04 9.13
C LEU A 101 13.72 -28.27 8.63
N PHE A 102 14.20 -28.62 7.43
CA PHE A 102 15.43 -28.09 6.84
C PHE A 102 15.13 -26.95 5.88
N LEU A 103 15.88 -25.87 6.08
CA LEU A 103 15.78 -24.63 5.32
C LEU A 103 16.51 -24.76 3.99
N GLU A 104 15.81 -24.43 2.90
CA GLU A 104 16.40 -24.20 1.58
C GLU A 104 17.03 -22.80 1.55
N SER A 105 16.31 -21.80 2.07
CA SER A 105 16.79 -20.43 2.10
C SER A 105 16.25 -19.62 3.29
N VAL A 106 17.04 -18.64 3.72
CA VAL A 106 16.58 -17.55 4.58
C VAL A 106 16.82 -16.22 3.90
N THR A 107 15.77 -15.42 3.74
CA THR A 107 15.83 -14.07 3.21
C THR A 107 15.69 -13.06 4.33
N ILE A 108 16.67 -12.16 4.50
CA ILE A 108 16.74 -11.17 5.59
C ILE A 108 16.76 -9.76 5.00
N LYS A 109 15.83 -8.92 5.45
CA LYS A 109 15.76 -7.51 5.08
C LYS A 109 16.96 -6.77 5.65
N GLN A 110 17.74 -6.17 4.77
CA GLN A 110 18.93 -5.39 5.12
C GLN A 110 18.56 -3.94 5.45
N ARG A 111 17.69 -3.36 4.62
CA ARG A 111 17.21 -1.99 4.77
C ARG A 111 15.90 -1.80 4.01
N GLN A 112 15.14 -0.80 4.42
CA GLN A 112 13.97 -0.32 3.71
C GLN A 112 14.10 1.18 3.48
N VAL A 113 13.70 1.66 2.31
CA VAL A 113 13.64 3.08 1.98
C VAL A 113 12.24 3.42 1.51
N ASN A 114 11.67 4.44 2.15
CA ASN A 114 10.32 4.90 1.94
C ASN A 114 10.36 6.26 1.26
N TRP A 115 9.73 6.37 0.10
CA TRP A 115 9.74 7.56 -0.75
C TRP A 115 8.33 8.06 -1.01
N MET A 116 8.14 9.36 -0.83
CA MET A 116 6.99 10.09 -1.35
C MET A 116 7.42 10.82 -2.62
N PHE A 117 6.72 10.55 -3.71
CA PHE A 117 7.00 11.15 -5.00
C PHE A 117 5.79 11.93 -5.47
N ASP A 118 5.90 13.25 -5.51
CA ASP A 118 4.90 14.07 -6.15
C ASP A 118 5.60 15.28 -6.75
N SER A 119 5.68 15.35 -8.08
CA SER A 119 6.53 16.35 -8.75
C SER A 119 6.11 17.78 -8.37
N PRO A 120 7.03 18.68 -8.00
CA PRO A 120 8.49 18.53 -8.02
C PRO A 120 9.11 17.92 -6.75
N PHE A 121 8.31 17.69 -5.71
CA PHE A 121 8.77 17.15 -4.44
C PHE A 121 9.17 15.67 -4.52
N MET A 122 10.33 15.38 -3.96
CA MET A 122 10.79 14.01 -3.68
C MET A 122 11.37 13.99 -2.28
N GLY A 123 10.74 13.22 -1.39
CA GLY A 123 11.16 13.14 0.01
C GLY A 123 11.01 11.74 0.58
N THR A 124 11.59 11.53 1.75
CA THR A 124 11.43 10.29 2.50
C THR A 124 10.36 10.45 3.59
N PHE A 125 9.82 9.35 4.08
CA PHE A 125 8.85 9.37 5.18
C PHE A 125 9.09 8.23 6.17
N ASP A 126 8.67 8.47 7.41
CA ASP A 126 8.68 7.50 8.49
C ASP A 126 7.28 6.99 8.78
N VAL A 127 7.17 5.74 9.26
CA VAL A 127 5.92 5.21 9.82
C VAL A 127 5.79 5.70 11.26
N LEU A 128 4.76 6.52 11.52
CA LEU A 128 4.54 7.13 12.82
C LEU A 128 3.72 6.25 13.76
N ALA A 129 2.75 5.53 13.19
CA ALA A 129 1.85 4.58 13.84
C ALA A 129 1.31 3.57 12.81
N SER A 130 0.98 2.36 13.25
CA SER A 130 0.43 1.30 12.40
C SER A 130 -0.63 0.48 13.13
N ASP A 131 -1.52 -0.09 12.34
CA ASP A 131 -2.45 -1.15 12.73
C ASP A 131 -2.39 -2.24 11.66
N GLU A 132 -1.69 -3.32 11.98
CA GLU A 132 -1.49 -4.43 11.05
C GLU A 132 -2.77 -5.21 10.76
N VAL A 133 -3.69 -5.26 11.73
CA VAL A 133 -4.94 -6.02 11.62
C VAL A 133 -5.90 -5.29 10.67
N ALA A 134 -6.05 -3.98 10.84
CA ALA A 134 -6.84 -3.16 9.94
C ALA A 134 -6.12 -2.80 8.63
N ASP A 135 -4.82 -3.08 8.54
CA ASP A 135 -3.97 -2.75 7.41
C ASP A 135 -3.89 -1.23 7.17
N LEU A 136 -3.63 -0.47 8.23
CA LEU A 136 -3.64 0.99 8.24
C LEU A 136 -2.34 1.55 8.84
N ALA A 137 -1.81 2.63 8.26
CA ALA A 137 -0.60 3.29 8.76
C ALA A 137 -0.71 4.81 8.66
N VAL A 138 -0.20 5.50 9.69
CA VAL A 138 0.06 6.94 9.64
C VAL A 138 1.54 7.13 9.36
N ILE A 139 1.86 7.90 8.32
CA ILE A 139 3.21 8.23 7.91
C ILE A 139 3.46 9.73 8.05
N GLY A 140 4.73 10.10 8.20
CA GLY A 140 5.14 11.49 8.40
C GLY A 140 6.37 11.83 7.59
N THR A 141 6.40 13.03 7.04
CA THR A 141 7.59 13.63 6.43
C THR A 141 7.74 15.06 6.92
N GLU A 142 8.98 15.53 6.89
CA GLU A 142 9.31 16.94 7.12
C GLU A 142 9.68 17.56 5.77
N VAL A 143 9.11 18.73 5.48
CA VAL A 143 9.27 19.42 4.20
C VAL A 143 9.85 20.80 4.49
N ASP A 144 11.01 21.09 3.90
CA ASP A 144 11.52 22.46 3.89
C ASP A 144 10.73 23.28 2.86
N GLU A 145 10.34 24.51 3.21
CA GLU A 145 9.66 25.40 2.26
C GLU A 145 10.58 25.77 1.09
N ASP A 146 11.90 25.76 1.31
CA ASP A 146 12.90 26.02 0.27
C ASP A 146 12.98 24.90 -0.78
N ASP A 147 12.47 23.69 -0.49
CA ASP A 147 12.43 22.55 -1.41
C ASP A 147 11.21 22.58 -2.37
N LEU A 148 10.30 23.54 -2.19
CA LEU A 148 9.06 23.66 -2.96
C LEU A 148 8.97 24.96 -3.74
N ASP A 149 8.45 24.88 -4.97
CA ASP A 149 8.15 26.07 -5.79
C ASP A 149 6.89 26.83 -5.32
N VAL A 150 6.06 26.18 -4.48
CA VAL A 150 4.80 26.72 -3.95
C VAL A 150 4.72 26.45 -2.44
N PRO A 151 3.91 27.21 -1.68
CA PRO A 151 3.77 26.98 -0.24
C PRO A 151 3.41 25.53 0.07
N ALA A 152 3.96 24.97 1.16
CA ALA A 152 3.67 23.60 1.57
C ALA A 152 2.16 23.35 1.76
N SER A 153 1.39 24.36 2.16
CA SER A 153 -0.07 24.29 2.28
C SER A 153 -0.83 24.14 0.97
N GLU A 154 -0.24 24.61 -0.14
CA GLU A 154 -0.77 24.45 -1.49
C GLU A 154 -0.31 23.11 -2.10
N PHE A 155 0.92 22.69 -1.82
CA PHE A 155 1.45 21.43 -2.34
C PHE A 155 0.92 20.19 -1.60
N PHE A 156 0.74 20.29 -0.28
CA PHE A 156 0.20 19.25 0.58
C PHE A 156 -1.09 19.72 1.27
N PRO A 157 -2.16 20.01 0.51
CA PRO A 157 -3.42 20.41 1.12
C PRO A 157 -3.94 19.25 1.97
N VAL A 158 -4.44 19.58 3.17
CA VAL A 158 -5.12 18.60 4.01
C VAL A 158 -6.44 18.21 3.35
N PHE A 159 -6.78 16.92 3.39
CA PHE A 159 -7.97 16.37 2.75
C PHE A 159 -9.22 17.20 3.11
N PRO A 160 -9.96 17.73 2.12
CA PRO A 160 -10.91 18.80 2.36
C PRO A 160 -12.25 18.34 2.98
N TYR A 161 -12.44 17.03 3.16
CA TYR A 161 -13.68 16.46 3.68
C TYR A 161 -13.46 15.69 4.98
N LYS A 162 -14.40 15.86 5.90
CA LYS A 162 -14.44 15.17 7.18
C LYS A 162 -14.70 13.68 6.98
N LEU A 163 -14.27 12.89 7.96
CA LEU A 163 -14.60 11.47 8.04
C LEU A 163 -16.11 11.31 8.19
N GLY A 164 -16.72 10.64 7.21
CA GLY A 164 -18.13 10.30 7.20
C GLY A 164 -18.48 9.18 8.18
N ASP A 165 -19.73 8.76 8.08
CA ASP A 165 -20.26 7.63 8.83
C ASP A 165 -20.47 6.42 7.89
N PRO A 166 -19.56 5.43 7.91
CA PRO A 166 -19.67 4.22 7.09
C PRO A 166 -20.95 3.41 7.34
N ASP A 167 -21.57 3.53 8.51
CA ASP A 167 -22.81 2.81 8.83
C ASP A 167 -24.02 3.36 8.05
N LYS A 168 -23.90 4.58 7.50
CA LYS A 168 -24.89 5.16 6.57
C LYS A 168 -24.72 4.70 5.14
N LEU A 169 -23.64 3.98 4.82
CA LEU A 169 -23.46 3.41 3.50
C LEU A 169 -24.50 2.32 3.27
N THR A 170 -25.16 2.38 2.12
CA THR A 170 -26.15 1.38 1.70
C THR A 170 -25.76 0.80 0.37
N LEU A 171 -26.31 -0.37 0.03
CA LEU A 171 -26.14 -0.96 -1.29
C LEU A 171 -26.54 0.08 -2.37
N GLY A 172 -25.62 0.39 -3.28
CA GLY A 172 -25.83 1.38 -4.34
C GLY A 172 -25.42 2.81 -3.97
N THR A 173 -24.96 3.09 -2.74
CA THR A 173 -24.37 4.39 -2.40
C THR A 173 -23.21 4.68 -3.35
N PHE A 174 -23.26 5.81 -4.05
CA PHE A 174 -22.27 6.17 -5.05
C PHE A 174 -20.98 6.66 -4.39
N VAL A 175 -19.85 6.18 -4.89
CA VAL A 175 -18.51 6.51 -4.37
C VAL A 175 -17.55 6.88 -5.50
N TYR A 176 -16.52 7.65 -5.15
CA TYR A 176 -15.31 7.82 -5.93
C TYR A 176 -14.11 7.30 -5.15
N THR A 177 -13.21 6.62 -5.84
CA THR A 177 -11.90 6.22 -5.32
C THR A 177 -10.83 7.03 -6.02
N LEU A 178 -9.95 7.67 -5.24
CA LEU A 178 -8.86 8.53 -5.72
C LEU A 178 -7.52 7.91 -5.33
N GLY A 179 -6.58 7.83 -6.25
CA GLY A 179 -5.25 7.30 -5.97
C GLY A 179 -4.29 7.37 -7.14
N TYR A 180 -3.19 6.62 -7.02
CA TYR A 180 -2.08 6.56 -7.96
C TYR A 180 -1.81 5.14 -8.50
N PRO A 181 -2.78 4.46 -9.14
CA PRO A 181 -2.52 3.16 -9.76
C PRO A 181 -1.37 3.25 -10.76
N ARG A 182 -0.38 2.36 -10.60
CA ARG A 182 0.85 2.37 -11.41
C ARG A 182 1.53 3.74 -11.50
N GLY A 183 1.32 4.59 -10.50
CA GLY A 183 1.89 5.92 -10.40
C GLY A 183 1.18 7.03 -11.18
N TYR A 184 0.03 6.77 -11.79
CA TYR A 184 -0.79 7.78 -12.48
C TYR A 184 -1.91 8.27 -11.58
N GLU A 185 -2.15 9.57 -11.55
CA GLU A 185 -3.33 10.17 -10.92
C GLU A 185 -4.60 9.64 -11.60
N VAL A 186 -5.44 8.94 -10.82
CA VAL A 186 -6.70 8.36 -11.31
C VAL A 186 -7.81 8.53 -10.28
N VAL A 187 -8.98 8.88 -10.78
CA VAL A 187 -10.26 8.81 -10.07
C VAL A 187 -11.15 7.77 -10.73
N THR A 188 -11.69 6.83 -9.96
CA THR A 188 -12.62 5.79 -10.44
C THR A 188 -13.96 5.89 -9.71
N PRO A 189 -15.10 5.93 -10.42
CA PRO A 189 -16.40 5.84 -9.79
C PRO A 189 -16.73 4.39 -9.42
N GLY A 190 -17.66 4.23 -8.49
CA GLY A 190 -18.27 2.95 -8.13
C GLY A 190 -19.50 3.14 -7.25
N ILE A 191 -20.01 2.03 -6.74
CA ILE A 191 -21.05 1.95 -5.73
C ILE A 191 -20.60 1.03 -4.59
N VAL A 192 -21.15 1.26 -3.40
CA VAL A 192 -21.04 0.32 -2.29
C VAL A 192 -21.83 -0.94 -2.64
N SER A 193 -21.14 -2.08 -2.65
CA SER A 193 -21.71 -3.41 -2.90
C SER A 193 -22.08 -4.12 -1.59
N ASN A 194 -21.38 -3.81 -0.50
CA ASN A 194 -21.66 -4.35 0.83
C ASN A 194 -21.16 -3.36 1.90
N SER A 195 -22.05 -2.91 2.78
CA SER A 195 -21.71 -2.02 3.89
C SER A 195 -21.55 -2.79 5.20
N GLY A 196 -20.67 -2.29 6.09
CA GLY A 196 -20.63 -2.74 7.48
C GLY A 196 -20.02 -4.12 7.72
N ARG A 197 -19.02 -4.54 6.92
CA ARG A 197 -18.23 -5.74 7.23
C ARG A 197 -17.33 -5.49 8.44
N ASP A 198 -16.96 -6.58 9.12
CA ASP A 198 -16.05 -6.56 10.28
C ASP A 198 -16.47 -5.54 11.36
N ARG A 199 -17.76 -5.54 11.73
CA ARG A 199 -18.36 -4.61 12.72
C ARG A 199 -18.23 -3.13 12.33
N GLY A 200 -18.37 -2.81 11.04
CA GLY A 200 -18.29 -1.44 10.54
C GLY A 200 -16.87 -0.97 10.24
N HIS A 201 -15.86 -1.83 10.42
CA HIS A 201 -14.46 -1.49 10.12
C HIS A 201 -14.08 -1.64 8.64
N SER A 202 -14.88 -2.34 7.84
CA SER A 202 -14.64 -2.49 6.40
C SER A 202 -15.94 -2.45 5.57
N PHE A 203 -15.80 -2.19 4.27
CA PHE A 203 -16.90 -2.26 3.30
C PHE A 203 -16.35 -2.66 1.93
N ILE A 204 -17.24 -2.99 0.99
CA ILE A 204 -16.89 -3.39 -0.38
C ILE A 204 -17.53 -2.44 -1.38
N THR A 205 -16.77 -2.09 -2.41
CA THR A 205 -17.23 -1.34 -3.58
C THR A 205 -16.92 -2.08 -4.86
N ASP A 206 -17.58 -1.69 -5.96
CA ASP A 206 -17.25 -2.15 -7.31
C ASP A 206 -16.26 -1.22 -8.05
N ALA A 207 -15.72 -0.21 -7.35
CA ALA A 207 -14.77 0.72 -7.94
C ALA A 207 -13.53 -0.03 -8.43
N LEU A 208 -13.00 0.37 -9.60
CA LEU A 208 -11.83 -0.28 -10.19
C LEU A 208 -10.61 -0.10 -9.28
N PHE A 209 -9.92 -1.21 -9.04
CA PHE A 209 -8.72 -1.26 -8.22
C PHE A 209 -7.58 -1.90 -8.98
N ASN A 210 -6.40 -1.30 -8.86
CA ASN A 210 -5.14 -1.70 -9.47
C ASN A 210 -4.02 -1.46 -8.45
N ARG A 211 -2.88 -2.15 -8.61
CA ARG A 211 -1.69 -1.89 -7.77
C ARG A 211 -1.35 -0.40 -7.79
N GLY A 212 -1.17 0.19 -6.61
CA GLY A 212 -1.00 1.63 -6.39
C GLY A 212 -2.23 2.33 -5.80
N PHE A 213 -3.44 1.75 -5.89
CA PHE A 213 -4.64 2.31 -5.24
C PHE A 213 -4.67 2.11 -3.72
N SER A 214 -3.96 1.13 -3.18
CA SER A 214 -3.91 0.87 -1.73
C SER A 214 -3.57 2.16 -0.97
N GLY A 215 -4.39 2.52 0.01
CA GLY A 215 -4.30 3.76 0.78
C GLY A 215 -4.91 5.00 0.10
N GLY A 216 -5.53 4.86 -1.07
CA GLY A 216 -6.23 5.93 -1.78
C GLY A 216 -7.57 6.28 -1.13
N ALA A 217 -8.00 7.53 -1.23
CA ALA A 217 -9.23 8.01 -0.60
C ALA A 217 -10.48 7.41 -1.26
N VAL A 218 -11.45 6.97 -0.45
CA VAL A 218 -12.78 6.58 -0.90
C VAL A 218 -13.79 7.58 -0.34
N VAL A 219 -14.46 8.31 -1.22
CA VAL A 219 -15.46 9.31 -0.86
C VAL A 219 -16.83 8.91 -1.33
N ALA A 220 -17.84 9.06 -0.47
CA ALA A 220 -19.23 8.81 -0.81
C ALA A 220 -19.94 10.12 -1.09
N ILE A 221 -20.96 10.06 -1.94
CA ILE A 221 -21.94 11.14 -2.10
C ILE A 221 -23.15 10.78 -1.24
N ASN A 222 -23.32 11.48 -0.13
CA ASN A 222 -24.38 11.24 0.83
C ASN A 222 -25.31 12.46 0.89
N GLY A 223 -26.36 12.47 0.04
CA GLY A 223 -27.28 13.59 -0.11
C GLY A 223 -27.20 14.27 -1.49
N GLY A 224 -27.61 15.54 -1.57
CA GLY A 224 -27.46 16.36 -2.79
C GLY A 224 -26.06 16.97 -2.91
N LEU A 225 -25.61 17.31 -4.12
CA LEU A 225 -24.30 17.96 -4.31
C LEU A 225 -24.25 19.33 -3.61
N PRO A 226 -23.12 19.71 -2.99
CA PRO A 226 -21.86 18.99 -2.82
C PRO A 226 -21.76 18.30 -1.44
N ALA A 227 -22.43 17.18 -1.23
CA ALA A 227 -22.34 16.40 0.02
C ALA A 227 -21.39 15.21 -0.12
N PHE A 228 -20.08 15.48 -0.25
CA PHE A 228 -19.07 14.44 -0.15
C PHE A 228 -18.71 14.17 1.31
N GLU A 229 -18.52 12.89 1.62
CA GLU A 229 -17.99 12.43 2.90
C GLU A 229 -16.80 11.50 2.65
N TRP A 230 -15.73 11.63 3.43
CA TRP A 230 -14.61 10.69 3.36
C TRP A 230 -14.98 9.42 4.14
N VAL A 231 -15.28 8.33 3.42
CA VAL A 231 -15.84 7.13 4.03
C VAL A 231 -14.84 6.00 4.22
N GLY A 232 -13.62 6.13 3.67
CA GLY A 232 -12.59 5.14 3.88
C GLY A 232 -11.36 5.27 2.99
N LEU A 233 -10.54 4.23 3.01
CA LEU A 233 -9.40 4.04 2.12
C LEU A 233 -9.59 2.77 1.27
N ALA A 234 -9.13 2.80 0.03
CA ALA A 234 -9.03 1.59 -0.79
C ALA A 234 -7.92 0.70 -0.23
N ARG A 235 -8.18 -0.60 -0.06
CA ARG A 235 -7.25 -1.53 0.57
C ARG A 235 -6.70 -2.55 -0.40
N SER A 236 -7.58 -3.29 -1.06
CA SER A 236 -7.20 -4.39 -1.93
C SER A 236 -8.33 -4.74 -2.89
N ALA A 237 -7.98 -5.44 -3.96
CA ALA A 237 -8.95 -6.17 -4.76
C ALA A 237 -8.87 -7.66 -4.43
N SER A 238 -9.95 -8.38 -4.72
CA SER A 238 -9.86 -9.82 -4.93
C SER A 238 -8.87 -10.12 -6.06
N ALA A 239 -8.07 -11.17 -5.90
CA ALA A 239 -7.17 -11.61 -6.95
C ALA A 239 -7.07 -13.13 -6.95
N THR A 240 -7.13 -13.69 -8.15
CA THR A 240 -6.79 -15.08 -8.43
C THR A 240 -5.29 -15.19 -8.67
N ARG A 241 -4.70 -16.28 -8.17
CA ARG A 241 -3.25 -16.53 -8.29
C ARG A 241 -3.07 -17.78 -9.10
N GLU A 242 -2.28 -17.67 -10.15
CA GLU A 242 -2.03 -18.76 -11.09
C GLU A 242 -0.51 -18.95 -11.24
N TRP A 243 -0.09 -20.21 -11.30
CA TRP A 243 1.28 -20.56 -11.62
C TRP A 243 1.45 -20.61 -13.13
N HIS A 244 2.38 -19.83 -13.64
CA HIS A 244 2.78 -19.83 -15.03
C HIS A 244 4.17 -20.42 -15.15
N VAL A 245 4.38 -21.21 -16.19
CA VAL A 245 5.72 -21.58 -16.62
C VAL A 245 6.23 -20.46 -17.50
N VAL A 246 7.33 -19.83 -17.10
CA VAL A 246 7.94 -18.70 -17.82
C VAL A 246 9.38 -19.02 -18.22
N PRO A 247 9.83 -18.51 -19.37
CA PRO A 247 11.24 -18.58 -19.76
C PRO A 247 12.14 -17.77 -18.81
N ASP A 248 13.44 -18.06 -18.83
CA ASP A 248 14.48 -17.25 -18.18
C ASP A 248 14.39 -15.77 -18.60
N GLU A 249 14.01 -14.87 -17.68
CA GLU A 249 13.76 -13.44 -17.95
C GLU A 249 14.95 -12.75 -18.62
N ASP A 250 16.18 -13.12 -18.22
CA ASP A 250 17.42 -12.52 -18.73
C ASP A 250 17.71 -12.91 -20.18
N LYS A 251 17.08 -13.98 -20.69
CA LYS A 251 17.28 -14.49 -22.05
C LYS A 251 16.08 -14.29 -22.97
N VAL A 252 14.93 -13.83 -22.46
CA VAL A 252 13.69 -13.72 -23.24
C VAL A 252 13.85 -12.86 -24.48
N GLU A 253 14.58 -11.74 -24.40
CA GLU A 253 14.74 -10.80 -25.51
C GLU A 253 15.56 -11.38 -26.69
N GLU A 254 16.32 -12.45 -26.45
CA GLU A 254 17.18 -13.10 -27.46
C GLU A 254 16.43 -14.19 -28.26
N HIS A 255 15.24 -14.59 -27.82
CA HIS A 255 14.47 -15.67 -28.43
C HIS A 255 13.51 -15.22 -29.53
N SER A 256 13.50 -15.97 -30.64
CA SER A 256 12.56 -15.73 -31.74
C SER A 256 11.18 -16.31 -31.41
N LEU A 257 10.14 -15.48 -31.49
CA LEU A 257 8.73 -15.87 -31.29
C LEU A 257 8.21 -16.93 -32.29
N HIS A 258 8.99 -17.28 -33.32
CA HIS A 258 8.62 -18.25 -34.35
C HIS A 258 9.39 -19.57 -34.25
N LEU A 259 10.25 -19.73 -33.24
CA LEU A 259 10.99 -20.97 -32.99
C LEU A 259 10.55 -21.58 -31.64
N PRO A 260 10.61 -22.91 -31.48
CA PRO A 260 10.39 -23.54 -30.18
C PRO A 260 11.39 -23.01 -29.14
N TYR A 261 10.89 -22.70 -27.95
CA TYR A 261 11.73 -22.33 -26.82
C TYR A 261 12.49 -23.56 -26.30
N THR A 262 13.80 -23.40 -26.07
CA THR A 262 14.70 -24.52 -25.70
C THR A 262 15.52 -24.27 -24.45
N ASP A 263 15.36 -23.11 -23.81
CA ASP A 263 16.08 -22.76 -22.58
C ASP A 263 15.32 -23.22 -21.33
N ASP A 264 15.88 -22.93 -20.16
CA ASP A 264 15.32 -23.26 -18.86
C ASP A 264 13.97 -22.55 -18.61
N LEU A 265 13.09 -23.28 -17.92
CA LEU A 265 11.75 -22.82 -17.58
C LEU A 265 11.63 -22.68 -16.06
N PHE A 266 11.03 -21.58 -15.63
CA PHE A 266 10.83 -21.22 -14.24
C PHE A 266 9.33 -21.15 -13.93
N LEU A 267 8.98 -21.27 -12.65
CA LEU A 267 7.62 -21.05 -12.18
C LEU A 267 7.48 -19.61 -11.69
N GLU A 268 6.59 -18.85 -12.32
CA GLU A 268 6.19 -17.52 -11.87
C GLU A 268 4.76 -17.58 -11.33
N ARG A 269 4.54 -17.00 -10.15
CA ARG A 269 3.19 -16.84 -9.60
C ARG A 269 2.61 -15.50 -10.04
N ARG A 270 1.67 -15.51 -11.00
CA ARG A 270 0.97 -14.30 -11.45
C ARG A 270 -0.29 -14.07 -10.64
N SER A 271 -0.60 -12.79 -10.40
CA SER A 271 -1.82 -12.36 -9.72
C SER A 271 -2.73 -11.64 -10.72
N ASN A 272 -3.89 -12.22 -10.99
CA ASN A 272 -4.93 -11.62 -11.83
C ASN A 272 -5.95 -10.92 -10.92
N ILE A 273 -6.18 -9.63 -11.12
CA ILE A 273 -7.14 -8.86 -10.32
C ILE A 273 -8.56 -9.19 -10.77
N ASP A 274 -9.40 -9.61 -9.82
CA ASP A 274 -10.82 -9.82 -10.04
C ASP A 274 -11.56 -8.50 -9.81
N TYR A 275 -11.75 -7.73 -10.89
CA TYR A 275 -12.41 -6.43 -10.82
C TYR A 275 -13.87 -6.51 -10.35
N GLY A 276 -14.35 -5.41 -9.75
CA GLY A 276 -15.70 -5.31 -9.22
C GLY A 276 -15.84 -5.77 -7.77
N ILE A 277 -14.74 -6.17 -7.12
CA ILE A 277 -14.68 -6.47 -5.68
C ILE A 277 -13.47 -5.76 -5.08
N THR A 278 -13.70 -4.55 -4.60
CA THR A 278 -12.69 -3.73 -3.93
C THR A 278 -13.01 -3.64 -2.45
N HIS A 279 -12.08 -4.12 -1.62
CA HIS A 279 -12.16 -3.99 -0.17
C HIS A 279 -11.66 -2.63 0.27
N SER A 280 -12.35 -2.04 1.24
CA SER A 280 -12.03 -0.72 1.79
C SER A 280 -11.92 -0.74 3.32
N ILE A 281 -10.99 0.04 3.85
CA ILE A 281 -10.89 0.36 5.28
C ILE A 281 -11.87 1.49 5.57
N SER A 282 -12.75 1.31 6.55
CA SER A 282 -13.78 2.30 6.88
C SER A 282 -13.22 3.56 7.56
N ALA A 283 -13.93 4.67 7.41
CA ALA A 283 -13.69 5.89 8.18
C ALA A 283 -13.83 5.68 9.70
N THR A 284 -14.62 4.70 10.15
CA THR A 284 -14.71 4.30 11.56
C THR A 284 -13.36 3.81 12.06
N ARG A 285 -12.71 2.89 11.35
CA ARG A 285 -11.40 2.40 11.77
C ARG A 285 -10.30 3.46 11.66
N ILE A 286 -10.36 4.32 10.64
CA ILE A 286 -9.46 5.49 10.54
C ILE A 286 -9.59 6.36 11.79
N ARG A 287 -10.82 6.73 12.16
CA ARG A 287 -11.11 7.53 13.35
C ARG A 287 -10.57 6.88 14.63
N ASP A 288 -10.80 5.58 14.79
CA ASP A 288 -10.35 4.84 15.97
C ASP A 288 -8.82 4.82 16.06
N MET A 289 -8.12 4.50 14.97
CA MET A 289 -6.66 4.47 14.94
C MET A 289 -6.04 5.84 15.27
N LEU A 290 -6.60 6.93 14.71
CA LEU A 290 -6.13 8.29 14.96
C LEU A 290 -6.35 8.71 16.42
N LYS A 291 -7.46 8.29 17.04
CA LYS A 291 -7.71 8.52 18.48
C LYS A 291 -6.80 7.68 19.36
N GLU A 292 -6.60 6.40 19.03
CA GLU A 292 -5.71 5.48 19.76
C GLU A 292 -4.27 6.03 19.82
N HIS A 293 -3.82 6.74 18.78
CA HIS A 293 -2.45 7.25 18.66
C HIS A 293 -2.33 8.77 18.81
N GLU A 294 -3.41 9.49 19.15
CA GLU A 294 -3.47 10.96 19.17
C GLU A 294 -2.33 11.59 19.97
N ARG A 295 -2.08 11.03 21.17
CA ARG A 295 -1.03 11.51 22.06
C ARG A 295 0.36 11.33 21.44
N ALA A 296 0.67 10.13 20.95
CA ALA A 296 1.98 9.81 20.37
C ALA A 296 2.25 10.64 19.11
N LEU A 297 1.24 10.86 18.27
CA LEU A 297 1.33 11.70 17.08
C LEU A 297 1.54 13.18 17.47
N SER A 298 0.80 13.67 18.46
CA SER A 298 0.93 15.04 18.96
C SER A 298 2.29 15.34 19.57
N GLU A 299 2.86 14.38 20.32
CA GLU A 299 4.23 14.48 20.89
C GLU A 299 5.30 14.57 19.79
N LYS A 300 5.07 13.94 18.62
CA LYS A 300 5.92 14.03 17.43
C LYS A 300 5.66 15.27 16.56
N GLY A 301 4.69 16.11 16.94
CA GLY A 301 4.32 17.35 16.24
C GLY A 301 3.17 17.23 15.24
N TYR A 302 2.53 16.06 15.12
CA TYR A 302 1.43 15.79 14.19
C TYR A 302 0.09 15.87 14.94
N ARG A 303 -0.58 17.02 14.86
CA ARG A 303 -1.91 17.25 15.46
C ARG A 303 -2.99 17.11 14.41
N ILE A 304 -3.75 16.03 14.48
CA ILE A 304 -4.75 15.67 13.47
C ILE A 304 -6.13 15.98 14.04
N ASP A 305 -6.86 16.87 13.38
CA ASP A 305 -8.23 17.20 13.75
C ASP A 305 -9.18 16.17 13.11
N ILE A 306 -9.88 15.41 13.93
CA ILE A 306 -10.71 14.25 13.51
C ILE A 306 -12.20 14.65 13.32
N GLU A 307 -12.53 15.93 13.49
CA GLU A 307 -13.92 16.43 13.49
C GLU A 307 -14.45 16.85 12.13
#